data_AF-A0A9N8VA83-F1
#
_entry.id   AF-A0A9N8VA83-F1
#
_cell.length_a   1.000
_cell.length_b   1.000
_cell.length_c   1.000
_cell.angle_alpha   90.00
_cell.angle_beta   90.00
_cell.angle_gamma   90.00
#
_symmetry.space_group_name_H-M   'P 1'
#
loop_
_entity.id
_entity.type
_entity.pdbx_description
1 polymer ?
#
loop_
_entity_poly.entity_id
_entity_poly.type
_entity_poly.pdbx_seq_one_letter_code
_entity_poly.pdbx_strand_id
1 'polypeptide(L)'
;MVAIPRLPFCCFVVPLRIGAFVIAAFMFIWNAYTGVTTMLVPYGGNLSIIWKVMGGFYLLVAAGAFYGAHAIYHEIPSRVAKFVKIYVASIIAYIVISIAFVIAVSIAVSSAHRAAVKTCEDAAAQAQTQIDCNAGYVGYPIVAWVFPFMIALAFEVYFAICINSYSLELQERDEKNTGRGNMMNA
;
A
#
# COMPACT_ATOMS: atom_id res chain seq x y z
N MET A 1 20.05 -6.05 -13.27
CA MET A 1 19.77 -4.67 -12.87
C MET A 1 18.67 -4.17 -13.77
N VAL A 2 17.45 -3.99 -13.26
CA VAL A 2 16.32 -3.48 -14.05
C VAL A 2 16.53 -1.98 -14.23
N ALA A 3 16.60 -1.50 -15.47
CA ALA A 3 16.70 -0.08 -15.77
C ALA A 3 15.38 0.61 -15.41
N ILE A 4 15.35 1.30 -14.28
CA ILE A 4 14.18 2.07 -13.85
C ILE A 4 14.23 3.42 -14.60
N PRO A 5 13.14 3.83 -15.28
CA PRO A 5 13.11 5.09 -16.01
C PRO A 5 13.34 6.27 -15.06
N ARG A 6 14.17 7.23 -15.47
CA ARG A 6 14.39 8.48 -14.72
C ARG A 6 13.37 9.52 -15.11
N LEU A 7 12.77 10.16 -14.11
CA LEU A 7 11.85 11.28 -14.32
C LEU A 7 12.49 12.58 -13.82
N PRO A 8 12.49 13.66 -14.63
CA PRO A 8 13.01 14.97 -14.20
C PRO A 8 12.03 15.72 -13.28
N PHE A 9 10.75 15.35 -13.30
CA PHE A 9 9.68 15.93 -12.49
C PHE A 9 8.80 14.82 -11.91
N CYS A 10 8.23 15.04 -10.72
CA CYS A 10 7.20 14.18 -10.18
C CYS A 10 5.83 14.89 -10.28
N CYS A 11 4.74 14.14 -10.39
CA CYS A 11 3.37 14.67 -10.48
C CYS A 11 3.20 15.74 -11.58
N PHE A 12 3.65 15.42 -12.80
CA PHE A 12 3.54 16.22 -14.04
C PHE A 12 4.28 17.56 -14.09
N VAL A 13 4.50 18.28 -12.97
CA VAL A 13 5.17 19.61 -12.97
C VAL A 13 5.95 19.91 -11.67
N VAL A 14 5.90 19.02 -10.66
CA VAL A 14 6.47 19.32 -9.35
C VAL A 14 7.95 18.95 -9.31
N PRO A 15 8.83 19.81 -8.74
CA PRO A 15 10.24 19.47 -8.52
C PRO A 15 10.37 18.16 -7.76
N LEU A 16 11.33 17.33 -8.17
CA LEU A 16 11.50 15.97 -7.68
C LEU A 16 11.61 15.88 -6.15
N ARG A 17 12.28 16.86 -5.51
CA ARG A 17 12.36 17.02 -4.05
C ARG A 17 11.00 17.20 -3.39
N ILE A 18 10.18 18.12 -3.91
CA ILE A 18 8.85 18.41 -3.36
C ILE A 18 7.94 17.20 -3.58
N GLY A 19 8.00 16.58 -4.76
CA GLY A 19 7.26 15.35 -5.04
C GLY A 19 7.60 14.21 -4.09
N ALA A 20 8.89 13.93 -3.88
CA ALA A 20 9.33 12.90 -2.94
C ALA A 20 8.89 13.20 -1.49
N PHE A 21 8.90 14.47 -1.07
CA PHE A 21 8.42 14.88 0.23
C PHE A 21 6.91 14.69 0.38
N VAL A 22 6.13 15.07 -0.64
CA VAL A 22 4.67 14.87 -0.66
C VAL A 22 4.32 13.39 -0.55
N ILE A 23 5.04 12.52 -1.27
CA ILE A 23 4.83 11.07 -1.20
C ILE A 23 5.15 10.54 0.22
N ALA A 24 6.27 10.97 0.81
CA ALA A 24 6.63 10.56 2.17
C ALA A 24 5.60 11.03 3.21
N ALA A 25 5.09 12.27 3.08
CA ALA A 25 4.05 12.80 3.94
C ALA A 25 2.71 12.06 3.78
N PHE A 26 2.31 11.77 2.54
CA PHE A 26 1.11 10.99 2.25
C PHE A 26 1.21 9.59 2.87
N MET A 27 2.35 8.92 2.69
CA MET A 27 2.59 7.62 3.32
C MET A 27 2.54 7.68 4.84
N PHE A 28 3.13 8.70 5.46
CA PHE A 28 3.07 8.88 6.90
C PHE A 28 1.62 8.98 7.38
N ILE A 29 0.83 9.88 6.80
CA ILE A 29 -0.57 10.12 7.19
C ILE A 29 -1.41 8.86 6.99
N TRP A 30 -1.31 8.23 5.82
CA TRP A 30 -2.11 7.06 5.48
C TRP A 30 -1.81 5.85 6.37
N ASN A 31 -0.52 5.55 6.57
CA ASN A 31 -0.13 4.41 7.39
C ASN A 31 -0.37 4.67 8.89
N ALA A 32 -0.20 5.91 9.37
CA ALA A 32 -0.55 6.27 10.74
C ALA A 32 -2.05 6.11 11.00
N TYR A 33 -2.89 6.66 10.11
CA TYR A 33 -4.35 6.51 10.19
C TYR A 33 -4.78 5.05 10.14
N THR A 34 -4.25 4.28 9.18
CA THR A 34 -4.59 2.86 9.02
C THR A 34 -4.13 2.05 10.24
N GLY A 35 -2.93 2.31 10.76
CA GLY A 35 -2.41 1.64 11.95
C GLY A 35 -3.23 1.90 13.20
N VAL A 36 -3.61 3.15 13.44
CA VAL A 36 -4.47 3.50 14.59
C VAL A 36 -5.86 2.88 14.45
N THR A 37 -6.49 2.98 13.29
CA THR A 37 -7.84 2.44 13.08
C THR A 37 -7.86 0.91 13.20
N THR A 38 -6.90 0.20 12.60
CA THR A 38 -6.81 -1.27 12.73
C THR A 38 -6.58 -1.75 14.16
N MET A 39 -5.88 -0.98 15.00
CA MET A 39 -5.73 -1.29 16.43
C MET A 39 -6.98 -1.02 17.26
N LEU A 40 -7.76 0.00 16.90
CA LEU A 40 -8.92 0.46 17.68
C LEU A 40 -10.20 -0.31 17.37
N VAL A 41 -10.32 -0.97 16.21
CA VAL A 41 -11.52 -1.75 15.88
C VAL A 41 -11.61 -2.99 16.78
N PRO A 42 -12.72 -3.17 17.53
CA PRO A 42 -12.91 -4.29 18.43
C PRO A 42 -13.32 -5.55 17.63
N TYR A 43 -12.35 -6.25 17.06
CA TYR A 43 -12.58 -7.57 16.49
C TYR A 43 -12.71 -8.63 17.60
N GLY A 44 -13.62 -9.59 17.43
CA GLY A 44 -13.78 -10.70 18.38
C GLY A 44 -12.76 -11.84 18.18
N GLY A 45 -12.37 -12.50 19.27
CA GLY A 45 -11.55 -13.73 19.25
C GLY A 45 -10.09 -13.56 18.81
N ASN A 46 -9.49 -14.64 18.29
CA ASN A 46 -8.08 -14.69 17.85
C ASN A 46 -7.75 -13.72 16.70
N LEU A 47 -8.76 -13.27 15.95
CA LEU A 47 -8.61 -12.26 14.91
C LEU A 47 -8.19 -10.91 15.49
N SER A 48 -8.55 -10.59 16.75
CA SER A 48 -8.19 -9.33 17.40
C SER A 48 -6.68 -9.13 17.53
N ILE A 49 -5.95 -10.21 17.80
CA ILE A 49 -4.48 -10.18 17.96
C ILE A 49 -3.83 -9.92 16.60
N ILE A 50 -4.28 -10.62 15.56
CA ILE A 50 -3.74 -10.49 14.20
C ILE A 50 -3.93 -9.06 13.68
N TRP A 51 -5.11 -8.48 13.84
CA TRP A 51 -5.39 -7.11 13.40
C TRP A 51 -4.57 -6.06 14.17
N LYS A 52 -4.35 -6.25 15.47
CA LYS A 52 -3.49 -5.37 16.27
C LYS A 52 -2.03 -5.44 15.85
N VAL A 53 -1.52 -6.65 15.58
CA VAL A 53 -0.16 -6.83 15.04
C VAL A 53 -0.02 -6.15 13.68
N MET A 54 -1.04 -6.28 12.81
CA MET A 54 -1.08 -5.61 11.52
C MET A 54 -1.06 -4.08 11.68
N GLY A 55 -1.85 -3.54 12.62
CA GLY A 55 -1.84 -2.12 12.95
C GLY A 55 -0.47 -1.64 13.43
N GLY A 56 0.24 -2.46 14.21
CA GLY A 56 1.62 -2.19 14.63
C GLY A 56 2.58 -2.09 13.44
N PHE A 57 2.42 -2.98 12.46
CA PHE A 57 3.20 -2.93 11.23
C PHE A 57 2.94 -1.65 10.42
N TYR A 58 1.68 -1.22 10.29
CA TYR A 58 1.35 0.05 9.63
C TYR A 58 2.00 1.24 10.36
N LEU A 59 1.97 1.28 11.70
CA LEU A 59 2.65 2.33 12.46
C LEU A 59 4.17 2.33 12.27
N LEU A 60 4.81 1.16 12.13
CA LEU A 60 6.24 1.06 11.81
C LEU A 60 6.54 1.61 10.41
N VAL A 61 5.69 1.31 9.42
CA VAL A 61 5.81 1.90 8.07
C VAL A 61 5.65 3.42 8.13
N ALA A 62 4.72 3.93 8.93
CA ALA A 62 4.57 5.36 9.14
C ALA A 62 5.84 5.99 9.75
N ALA A 63 6.43 5.37 10.78
CA ALA A 63 7.71 5.83 11.34
C ALA A 63 8.84 5.83 10.29
N GLY A 64 8.88 4.81 9.43
CA GLY A 64 9.79 4.75 8.28
C GLY A 64 9.57 5.89 7.28
N ALA A 65 8.32 6.26 7.01
CA ALA A 65 7.95 7.38 6.15
C ALA A 65 8.33 8.74 6.77
N PHE A 66 8.16 8.90 8.09
CA PHE A 66 8.62 10.09 8.80
C PHE A 66 10.16 10.24 8.74
N TYR A 67 10.88 9.13 8.95
CA TYR A 67 12.33 9.11 8.77
C TYR A 67 12.75 9.44 7.34
N GLY A 68 12.01 8.93 6.35
CA GLY A 68 12.19 9.25 4.93
C GLY A 68 11.98 10.73 4.63
N ALA A 69 10.91 11.33 5.14
CA ALA A 69 10.62 12.76 4.97
C ALA A 69 11.74 13.63 5.55
N HIS A 70 12.22 13.31 6.75
CA HIS A 70 13.37 13.98 7.35
C HIS A 70 14.65 13.84 6.50
N ALA A 71 14.92 12.64 5.97
CA ALA A 71 16.07 12.40 5.09
C ALA A 71 16.00 13.19 3.78
N ILE A 72 14.79 13.32 3.20
CA ILE A 72 14.54 14.12 1.99
C ILE A 72 14.72 15.61 2.29
N TYR A 73 14.23 16.08 3.44
CA TYR A 73 14.34 17.48 3.85
C TYR A 73 15.80 17.93 4.02
N HIS A 74 16.61 17.10 4.68
CA HIS A 74 18.04 17.35 4.91
C HIS A 74 18.96 16.90 3.76
N GLU A 75 18.40 16.39 2.66
CA GLU A 75 19.15 15.93 1.49
C GLU A 75 20.28 14.94 1.87
N ILE A 76 19.96 13.90 2.65
CA ILE A 76 20.94 12.88 3.07
C ILE A 76 20.83 11.63 2.17
N PRO A 77 21.73 11.41 1.20
CA PRO A 77 21.57 10.41 0.14
C PRO A 77 21.48 8.97 0.68
N SER A 78 22.31 8.62 1.67
CA SER A 78 22.32 7.28 2.27
C SER A 78 21.01 6.91 2.98
N ARG A 79 20.33 7.91 3.55
CA ARG A 79 19.05 7.72 4.26
C ARG A 79 17.87 7.68 3.28
N VAL A 80 17.90 8.52 2.24
CA VAL A 80 16.90 8.49 1.16
C VAL A 80 16.94 7.14 0.43
N ALA A 81 18.13 6.59 0.15
CA ALA A 81 18.24 5.26 -0.46
C ALA A 81 17.68 4.14 0.43
N LYS A 82 17.84 4.22 1.75
CA LYS A 82 17.19 3.29 2.69
C LYS A 82 15.67 3.44 2.67
N PHE A 83 15.17 4.66 2.63
CA PHE A 83 13.74 4.94 2.52
C PHE A 83 13.14 4.33 1.24
N VAL A 84 13.80 4.44 0.09
CA VAL A 84 13.38 3.78 -1.16
C VAL A 84 13.22 2.27 -0.98
N LYS A 85 14.18 1.61 -0.31
CA LYS A 85 14.11 0.17 -0.05
C LYS A 85 12.93 -0.20 0.86
N ILE A 86 12.68 0.60 1.90
CA ILE A 86 11.54 0.42 2.80
C ILE A 86 10.22 0.63 2.04
N TYR A 87 10.17 1.63 1.15
CA TYR A 87 9.01 1.91 0.30
C TYR A 87 8.69 0.75 -0.64
N VAL A 88 9.69 0.19 -1.31
CA VAL A 88 9.46 -0.98 -2.18
C VAL A 88 9.01 -2.20 -1.37
N ALA A 89 9.59 -2.41 -0.18
CA ALA A 89 9.16 -3.48 0.72
C ALA A 89 7.71 -3.29 1.20
N SER A 90 7.28 -2.06 1.47
CA SER A 90 5.89 -1.78 1.87
C SER A 90 4.91 -2.01 0.73
N ILE A 91 5.26 -1.74 -0.54
CA ILE A 91 4.44 -2.11 -1.70
C ILE A 91 4.25 -3.62 -1.78
N ILE A 92 5.32 -4.39 -1.62
CA ILE A 92 5.24 -5.87 -1.66
C ILE A 92 4.33 -6.37 -0.53
N ALA A 93 4.50 -5.84 0.68
CA ALA A 93 3.63 -6.19 1.81
C ALA A 93 2.16 -5.83 1.55
N TYR A 94 1.89 -4.65 0.97
CA TYR A 94 0.55 -4.22 0.58
C TYR A 94 -0.10 -5.19 -0.41
N ILE A 95 0.63 -5.63 -1.44
CA ILE A 95 0.13 -6.60 -2.42
C ILE A 95 -0.27 -7.91 -1.72
N VAL A 96 0.62 -8.46 -0.89
CA VAL A 96 0.37 -9.73 -0.19
C VAL A 96 -0.83 -9.63 0.74
N ILE A 97 -0.90 -8.57 1.55
CA ILE A 97 -2.00 -8.34 2.50
C ILE A 97 -3.32 -8.14 1.74
N SER A 98 -3.32 -7.37 0.65
CA SER A 98 -4.53 -7.08 -0.11
C SER A 98 -5.08 -8.34 -0.79
N ILE A 99 -4.21 -9.20 -1.34
CA ILE A 99 -4.62 -10.50 -1.89
C ILE A 99 -5.21 -11.40 -0.81
N ALA A 100 -4.54 -11.51 0.35
CA ALA A 100 -5.03 -12.33 1.46
C ALA A 100 -6.40 -11.86 1.96
N PHE A 101 -6.60 -10.54 2.06
CA PHE A 101 -7.87 -9.95 2.45
C PHE A 101 -9.01 -10.33 1.51
N VAL A 102 -8.79 -10.23 0.19
CA VAL A 102 -9.82 -10.56 -0.81
C VAL A 102 -10.18 -12.03 -0.80
N ILE A 103 -9.19 -12.91 -0.64
CA ILE A 103 -9.44 -14.35 -0.51
C ILE A 103 -10.31 -14.61 0.71
N ALA A 104 -9.97 -14.03 1.87
CA ALA A 104 -10.74 -14.19 3.10
C ALA A 104 -12.19 -13.68 2.95
N VAL A 105 -12.37 -12.49 2.38
CA VAL A 105 -13.71 -11.91 2.11
C VAL A 105 -14.49 -12.75 1.12
N SER A 106 -13.86 -13.23 0.05
CA SER A 106 -14.52 -14.06 -0.96
C SER A 106 -15.02 -15.39 -0.38
N ILE A 107 -14.24 -16.01 0.52
CA ILE A 107 -14.65 -17.22 1.24
C ILE A 107 -15.83 -16.92 2.17
N ALA A 108 -15.75 -15.83 2.95
CA ALA A 108 -16.81 -15.44 3.88
C ALA A 108 -18.13 -15.09 3.17
N VAL A 109 -18.07 -14.36 2.05
CA VAL A 109 -19.26 -14.03 1.25
C VAL A 109 -19.84 -15.30 0.62
N SER A 110 -19.00 -16.18 0.09
CA SER A 110 -19.47 -17.44 -0.52
C SER A 110 -20.11 -18.37 0.51
N SER A 111 -19.59 -18.45 1.73
CA SER A 111 -20.17 -19.27 2.79
C SER A 111 -21.49 -18.69 3.30
N ALA A 112 -21.57 -17.37 3.48
CA ALA A 112 -22.80 -16.67 3.85
C ALA A 112 -23.88 -16.84 2.76
N HIS A 113 -23.51 -16.72 1.49
CA HIS A 113 -24.44 -16.95 0.38
C HIS A 113 -24.98 -18.37 0.36
N ARG A 114 -24.11 -19.38 0.48
CA ARG A 114 -24.54 -20.79 0.55
C ARG A 114 -25.50 -21.04 1.72
N ALA A 115 -25.25 -20.43 2.88
CA ALA A 115 -26.15 -20.53 4.02
C ALA A 115 -27.52 -19.89 3.71
N ALA A 116 -27.53 -18.70 3.12
CA ALA A 116 -28.75 -17.99 2.76
C ALA A 116 -29.58 -18.74 1.72
N VAL A 117 -28.95 -19.28 0.67
CA VAL A 117 -29.61 -20.10 -0.36
C VAL A 117 -30.24 -21.33 0.28
N LYS A 118 -29.52 -22.04 1.15
CA LYS A 118 -30.05 -23.22 1.84
C LYS A 118 -31.29 -22.87 2.68
N THR A 119 -31.25 -21.78 3.44
CA THR A 119 -32.42 -21.33 4.22
C THR A 119 -33.61 -20.97 3.35
N CYS A 120 -33.36 -20.37 2.17
CA CYS A 120 -34.41 -20.05 1.20
C CYS A 120 -35.01 -21.32 0.57
N GLU A 121 -34.18 -22.29 0.18
CA GLU A 121 -34.62 -23.57 -0.38
C GLU A 121 -35.47 -24.36 0.62
N ASP A 122 -35.03 -24.42 1.89
CA ASP A 122 -35.77 -25.07 2.98
C ASP A 122 -37.15 -24.43 3.19
N ALA A 123 -37.25 -23.10 3.10
CA ALA A 123 -38.52 -22.36 3.23
C ALA A 123 -39.43 -22.52 1.99
N ALA A 124 -38.85 -22.51 0.79
CA ALA A 124 -39.59 -22.68 -0.47
C ALA A 124 -40.17 -24.10 -0.58
N ALA A 125 -39.43 -25.11 -0.11
CA ALA A 125 -39.91 -26.50 -0.04
C ALA A 125 -41.10 -26.66 0.90
N GLN A 126 -41.11 -25.95 2.04
CA GLN A 126 -42.25 -25.94 2.97
C GLN A 126 -43.47 -25.22 2.40
N ALA A 127 -43.27 -24.17 1.60
CA ALA A 127 -44.35 -23.39 1.01
C ALA A 127 -44.91 -23.98 -0.31
N GLN A 128 -44.32 -25.06 -0.85
CA GLN A 128 -44.66 -25.63 -2.17
C GLN A 128 -44.62 -24.60 -3.32
N THR A 129 -43.77 -23.59 -3.19
CA THR A 129 -43.62 -22.51 -4.18
C THR A 129 -42.26 -22.60 -4.86
N GLN A 130 -42.24 -22.48 -6.18
CA GLN A 130 -41.00 -22.42 -6.95
C GLN A 130 -40.43 -21.00 -6.90
N ILE A 131 -39.48 -20.75 -5.99
CA ILE A 131 -38.80 -19.46 -5.81
C ILE A 131 -37.35 -19.62 -6.26
N ASP A 132 -36.85 -18.72 -7.11
CA ASP A 132 -35.43 -18.67 -7.47
C ASP A 132 -34.63 -18.01 -6.34
N CYS A 133 -34.06 -18.84 -5.47
CA CYS A 133 -33.26 -18.42 -4.32
C CYS A 133 -31.88 -17.84 -4.69
N ASN A 134 -31.50 -17.83 -5.97
CA ASN A 134 -30.27 -17.20 -6.46
C ASN A 134 -30.50 -15.87 -7.19
N ALA A 135 -31.75 -15.42 -7.30
CA ALA A 135 -32.08 -14.19 -8.01
C ALA A 135 -31.34 -12.97 -7.41
N GLY A 136 -30.46 -12.36 -8.22
CA GLY A 136 -29.73 -11.14 -7.86
C GLY A 136 -28.36 -11.34 -7.19
N TYR A 137 -27.88 -12.57 -7.01
CA TYR A 137 -26.53 -12.78 -6.51
C TYR A 137 -25.48 -12.43 -7.57
N VAL A 138 -24.81 -11.30 -7.39
CA VAL A 138 -23.66 -10.89 -8.21
C VAL A 138 -22.40 -11.44 -7.54
N GLY A 139 -22.01 -12.66 -7.90
CA GLY A 139 -20.91 -13.42 -7.29
C GLY A 139 -19.48 -12.90 -7.56
N TYR A 140 -19.29 -11.59 -7.75
CA TYR A 140 -18.02 -11.02 -8.21
C TYR A 140 -17.36 -10.04 -7.23
N PRO A 141 -17.22 -10.34 -5.92
CA PRO A 141 -16.47 -9.47 -5.00
C PRO A 141 -15.01 -9.30 -5.43
N ILE A 142 -14.44 -10.30 -6.12
CA ILE A 142 -13.09 -10.23 -6.69
C ILE A 142 -13.02 -9.18 -7.81
N VAL A 143 -14.00 -9.12 -8.71
CA VAL A 143 -14.00 -8.18 -9.84
C VAL A 143 -14.12 -6.74 -9.34
N ALA A 144 -14.98 -6.52 -8.33
CA ALA A 144 -15.13 -5.21 -7.69
C ALA A 144 -13.85 -4.73 -6.98
N TRP A 145 -12.99 -5.65 -6.52
CA TRP A 145 -11.72 -5.33 -5.89
C TRP A 145 -10.56 -5.16 -6.88
N VAL A 146 -10.53 -5.91 -7.98
CA VAL A 146 -9.40 -5.89 -8.95
C VAL A 146 -9.18 -4.48 -9.51
N PHE A 147 -10.24 -3.78 -9.90
CA PHE A 147 -10.12 -2.42 -10.46
C PHE A 147 -9.47 -1.41 -9.50
N PRO A 148 -9.99 -1.19 -8.27
CA PRO A 148 -9.35 -0.27 -7.33
C PRO A 148 -7.95 -0.72 -6.92
N PHE A 149 -7.70 -2.04 -6.83
CA PHE A 149 -6.37 -2.57 -6.55
C PHE A 149 -5.35 -2.22 -7.65
N MET A 150 -5.71 -2.41 -8.92
CA MET A 150 -4.83 -2.09 -10.05
C MET A 150 -4.51 -0.59 -10.13
N ILE A 151 -5.51 0.26 -9.85
CA ILE A 151 -5.31 1.71 -9.79
C ILE A 151 -4.35 2.07 -8.65
N ALA A 152 -4.60 1.55 -7.44
CA ALA A 152 -3.73 1.80 -6.29
C ALA A 152 -2.29 1.34 -6.57
N LEU A 153 -2.12 0.14 -7.15
CA LEU A 153 -0.81 -0.38 -7.52
C LEU A 153 -0.09 0.49 -8.53
N ALA A 154 -0.81 1.04 -9.52
CA ALA A 154 -0.23 1.95 -10.50
C ALA A 154 0.29 3.24 -9.84
N PHE A 155 -0.44 3.80 -8.88
CA PHE A 155 0.01 4.96 -8.10
C PHE A 155 1.24 4.63 -7.24
N GLU A 156 1.22 3.51 -6.54
CA GLU A 156 2.34 3.06 -5.70
C GLU A 156 3.64 2.86 -6.53
N VAL A 157 3.53 2.21 -7.69
CA VAL A 157 4.66 2.03 -8.61
C VAL A 157 5.16 3.37 -9.15
N TYR A 158 4.26 4.28 -9.52
CA TYR A 158 4.61 5.63 -9.96
C TYR A 158 5.39 6.40 -8.88
N PHE A 159 4.91 6.35 -7.65
CA PHE A 159 5.58 6.98 -6.50
C PHE A 159 6.95 6.37 -6.21
N ALA A 160 7.09 5.05 -6.31
CA ALA A 160 8.39 4.38 -6.19
C ALA A 160 9.40 4.90 -7.23
N ILE A 161 8.96 5.10 -8.48
CA ILE A 161 9.80 5.66 -9.55
C ILE A 161 10.21 7.10 -9.22
N CYS A 162 9.28 7.94 -8.74
CA CYS A 162 9.61 9.32 -8.33
C CYS A 162 10.66 9.37 -7.22
N ILE A 163 10.46 8.64 -6.12
CA ILE A 163 11.41 8.67 -4.98
C ILE A 163 12.77 8.07 -5.39
N ASN A 164 12.76 7.01 -6.20
CA ASN A 164 14.00 6.42 -6.70
C ASN A 164 14.76 7.38 -7.62
N SER A 165 14.06 8.09 -8.51
CA SER A 165 14.66 9.13 -9.35
C SER A 165 15.30 10.21 -8.50
N TYR A 166 14.63 10.67 -7.44
CA TYR A 166 15.18 11.64 -6.49
C TYR A 166 16.42 11.12 -5.76
N SER A 167 16.39 9.87 -5.30
CA SER A 167 17.54 9.25 -4.63
C SER A 167 18.79 9.21 -5.52
N LEU A 168 18.62 8.92 -6.81
CA LEU A 168 19.71 8.87 -7.77
C LEU A 168 20.28 10.27 -8.06
N GLU A 169 19.40 11.26 -8.26
CA GLU A 169 19.84 12.65 -8.43
C GLU A 169 20.65 13.15 -7.23
N LEU A 170 20.24 12.77 -6.03
CA LEU A 170 20.92 13.18 -4.80
C LEU A 170 22.30 12.54 -4.66
N GLN A 171 22.44 11.26 -5.04
CA GLN A 171 23.73 10.56 -5.05
C GLN A 171 24.71 11.20 -6.04
N GLU A 172 24.24 11.56 -7.24
CA GLU A 172 25.09 12.23 -8.25
C GLU A 172 25.57 13.61 -7.80
N ARG A 173 24.73 14.36 -7.08
CA ARG A 173 25.11 15.66 -6.49
C ARG A 173 26.18 15.48 -5.41
N ASP A 174 26.02 14.48 -4.56
CA ASP A 174 26.95 14.17 -3.47
C ASP A 174 28.33 13.71 -3.99
N GLU A 175 28.34 12.85 -5.02
CA GLU A 175 29.57 12.40 -5.68
C GLU A 175 30.32 13.56 -6.35
N LYS A 176 29.61 14.45 -7.05
CA LYS A 176 30.21 15.66 -7.66
C LYS A 176 30.83 16.58 -6.61
N ASN A 177 30.16 16.77 -5.48
CA ASN A 177 30.65 17.64 -4.40
C ASN A 177 31.87 17.03 -3.69
N THR A 178 31.84 15.71 -3.44
CA THR A 178 32.96 14.98 -2.82
C THR A 178 34.19 14.94 -3.75
N GLY A 179 33.99 14.67 -5.04
CA GLY A 179 35.06 14.68 -6.03
C GLY A 179 35.69 16.07 -6.23
N ARG A 180 34.88 17.13 -6.15
CA ARG A 180 35.37 18.52 -6.22
C ARG A 180 36.13 18.95 -4.97
N GLY A 181 35.72 18.49 -3.79
CA GLY A 181 36.45 18.74 -2.53
C GLY A 181 37.85 18.12 -2.52
N ASN A 182 38.01 16.92 -3.10
CA ASN A 182 39.31 16.28 -3.20
C ASN A 182 40.25 16.97 -4.21
N MET A 183 39.71 17.61 -5.25
CA MET A 183 40.51 18.39 -6.22
C MET A 183 40.93 19.77 -5.72
N MET A 184 40.33 20.29 -4.64
CA MET A 184 40.74 21.56 -4.03
C MET A 184 41.79 21.40 -2.91
N ASN A 185 42.00 20.16 -2.46
CA ASN A 185 42.94 19.82 -1.38
C ASN A 185 44.20 19.07 -1.90
N ALA A 186 44.37 18.96 -3.22
CA ALA A 186 45.54 18.39 -3.90
C ALA A 186 46.27 19.49 -4.67
#